data_AF-A0A7C3I134-F1
#
_entry.id   AF-A0A7C3I134-F1
#
_cell.length_a   1.000
_cell.length_b   1.000
_cell.length_c   1.000
_cell.angle_alpha   90.00
_cell.angle_beta   90.00
_cell.angle_gamma   90.00
#
_symmetry.space_group_name_H-M   'P 1'
#
loop_
_entity.id
_entity.type
_entity.pdbx_description
1 polymer ?
#
loop_
_entity_poly.entity_id
_entity_poly.type
_entity_poly.pdbx_seq_one_letter_code
_entity_poly.pdbx_strand_id
1 'polypeptide(L)'
;MASRLGSIRIFILLLTGIVCPLGTFCAQAESPGRVYEIRFDVIEPPVVAQKDITVKAPMSNQQTEPKALECSGLAWIDGVLIIASDRHEHLLFTCPVDLNNMEIGTPEYHVLIHNEQFLLHDAECLTILKKGGQASIYVMCSLSNAPNAQPLPQRRHLFHAKIKSVRPLALDRTNVVSAGTLREQLESCFERIGVLPYYAFNADPGENRNTYRWGNVEGMTFTPDGQTLLGGMRNPLFDNAAMLFAVSGMPETGQSVRPDSLKVADLF
;
A
#
# COMPACT_ATOMS: atom_id res chain seq x y z
N MET A 1 -2.82 57.05 -67.63
CA MET A 1 -3.51 58.09 -66.85
C MET A 1 -3.86 57.51 -65.48
N ALA A 2 -3.47 58.21 -64.41
CA ALA A 2 -3.77 58.00 -62.98
C ALA A 2 -3.37 56.64 -62.35
N SER A 3 -2.24 56.49 -61.65
CA SER A 3 -1.89 57.00 -60.31
C SER A 3 -2.87 56.60 -59.19
N ARG A 4 -2.38 55.84 -58.20
CA ARG A 4 -2.49 56.18 -56.77
C ARG A 4 -1.58 55.29 -55.92
N LEU A 5 -0.44 55.89 -55.52
CA LEU A 5 0.19 55.61 -54.24
C LEU A 5 -0.73 56.12 -53.12
N GLY A 6 -0.79 55.38 -52.01
CA GLY A 6 -1.38 55.83 -50.76
C GLY A 6 -0.66 55.16 -49.59
N SER A 7 0.37 55.85 -49.08
CA SER A 7 0.95 55.62 -47.75
C SER A 7 -0.12 55.70 -46.66
N ILE A 8 -0.02 54.87 -45.63
CA ILE A 8 -0.16 55.28 -44.21
C ILE A 8 0.71 54.32 -43.37
N ARG A 9 1.52 54.94 -42.51
CA ARG A 9 2.46 54.34 -41.56
C ARG A 9 1.85 54.41 -40.15
N ILE A 10 2.04 53.34 -39.37
CA ILE A 10 2.25 53.29 -37.90
C ILE A 10 1.00 53.34 -36.98
N PHE A 11 1.13 52.60 -35.85
CA PHE A 11 0.29 52.41 -34.64
C PHE A 11 -0.69 51.22 -34.73
N ILE A 12 -0.74 50.19 -33.86
CA ILE A 12 -0.34 49.86 -32.47
C ILE A 12 -0.35 48.31 -32.38
N LEU A 13 0.76 47.60 -32.16
CA LEU A 13 1.23 47.03 -30.87
C LEU A 13 0.13 46.77 -29.82
N LEU A 14 -0.62 45.66 -29.91
CA LEU A 14 -1.13 44.87 -28.77
C LEU A 14 -2.14 43.83 -29.26
N LEU A 15 -1.68 42.60 -29.47
CA LEU A 15 -2.51 41.42 -29.27
C LEU A 15 -1.65 40.42 -28.52
N THR A 16 -1.78 40.52 -27.20
CA THR A 16 -1.44 39.50 -26.21
C THR A 16 -1.87 38.13 -26.70
N GLY A 17 -0.95 37.41 -27.32
CA GLY A 17 -1.02 35.96 -27.43
C GLY A 17 -0.96 35.42 -26.01
N ILE A 18 -2.10 34.93 -25.54
CA ILE A 18 -2.21 34.10 -24.35
C ILE A 18 -1.32 32.89 -24.61
N VAL A 19 -0.10 32.96 -24.08
CA VAL A 19 0.76 31.80 -23.90
C VAL A 19 0.04 30.94 -22.87
N CYS A 20 -0.66 29.90 -23.32
CA CYS A 20 -0.95 28.76 -22.49
C CYS A 20 0.40 28.24 -21.99
N PRO A 21 0.73 28.29 -20.68
CA PRO A 21 1.69 27.33 -20.20
C PRO A 21 0.95 26.00 -20.25
N LEU A 22 1.30 25.19 -21.25
CA LEU A 22 1.24 23.75 -21.12
C LEU A 22 1.95 23.44 -19.79
N GLY A 23 1.16 23.21 -18.74
CA GLY A 23 1.62 22.62 -17.50
C GLY A 23 2.03 21.19 -17.79
N THR A 24 3.14 21.05 -18.51
CA THR A 24 3.98 19.86 -18.48
C THR A 24 4.51 19.82 -17.06
N PHE A 25 3.76 19.17 -16.16
CA PHE A 25 4.39 18.47 -15.05
C PHE A 25 5.19 17.31 -15.65
N CYS A 26 6.28 17.64 -16.34
CA CYS A 26 7.39 16.72 -16.41
C CYS A 26 7.89 16.64 -14.99
N ALA A 27 7.78 15.45 -14.40
CA ALA A 27 8.52 15.07 -13.22
C ALA A 27 9.93 15.64 -13.38
N GLN A 28 10.26 16.59 -12.51
CA GLN A 28 11.55 17.26 -12.54
C GLN A 28 12.56 16.15 -12.23
N ALA A 29 13.25 15.66 -13.25
CA ALA A 29 14.25 14.62 -13.10
C ALA A 29 15.25 15.09 -12.02
N GLU A 30 15.19 14.43 -10.87
CA GLU A 30 16.05 14.76 -9.75
C GLU A 30 17.52 14.61 -10.18
N SER A 31 18.36 15.47 -9.63
CA SER A 31 19.77 15.61 -9.97
C SER A 31 20.48 14.25 -10.12
N PRO A 32 21.16 13.98 -11.25
CA PRO A 32 21.90 12.74 -11.44
C PRO A 32 22.99 12.64 -10.37
N GLY A 33 22.93 11.58 -9.57
CA GLY A 33 23.92 11.29 -8.52
C GLY A 33 23.38 11.15 -7.10
N ARG A 34 22.08 11.37 -6.86
CA ARG A 34 21.49 11.05 -5.56
C ARG A 34 21.12 9.57 -5.53
N VAL A 35 21.99 8.74 -4.97
CA VAL A 35 21.64 7.36 -4.62
C VAL A 35 20.66 7.43 -3.46
N TYR A 36 19.38 7.12 -3.70
CA TYR A 36 18.41 6.97 -2.64
C TYR A 36 18.74 5.74 -1.82
N GLU A 37 19.11 5.94 -0.57
CA GLU A 37 19.23 4.84 0.39
C GLU A 37 17.80 4.44 0.80
N ILE A 38 17.22 3.50 0.06
CA ILE A 38 15.94 2.89 0.43
C ILE A 38 16.24 1.91 1.56
N ARG A 39 15.93 2.32 2.80
CA ARG A 39 15.97 1.44 3.96
C ARG A 39 14.66 0.69 4.03
N PHE A 40 14.69 -0.58 3.65
CA PHE A 40 13.60 -1.49 3.95
C PHE A 40 13.61 -1.77 5.46
N ASP A 41 12.93 -0.94 6.25
CA ASP A 41 12.59 -1.26 7.65
C ASP A 41 11.50 -2.36 7.75
N VAL A 42 11.07 -2.87 6.60
CA VAL A 42 10.08 -3.92 6.40
C VAL A 42 10.81 -5.12 5.82
N ILE A 43 11.01 -6.13 6.65
CA ILE A 43 11.51 -7.43 6.23
C ILE A 43 10.37 -8.08 5.44
N GLU A 44 10.50 -8.18 4.10
CA GLU A 44 9.71 -9.12 3.33
C GLU A 44 9.92 -10.49 3.99
N PRO A 45 8.86 -11.20 4.44
CA PRO A 45 9.06 -12.38 5.28
C PRO A 45 9.97 -13.34 4.53
N PRO A 46 11.21 -13.60 5.02
CA PRO A 46 12.02 -14.58 4.37
C PRO A 46 11.20 -15.86 4.43
N VAL A 47 11.09 -16.57 3.30
CA VAL A 47 10.47 -17.90 3.19
C VAL A 47 10.92 -18.84 4.34
N VAL A 48 12.07 -18.54 4.96
CA VAL A 48 12.60 -19.14 6.18
C VAL A 48 11.69 -19.02 7.41
N ALA A 49 11.04 -17.88 7.66
CA ALA A 49 10.16 -17.70 8.82
C ALA A 49 8.88 -18.55 8.70
N GLN A 50 8.30 -18.69 7.51
CA GLN A 50 7.06 -19.48 7.32
C GLN A 50 7.25 -20.98 7.60
N LYS A 51 8.45 -21.54 7.35
CA LYS A 51 8.71 -22.97 7.53
C LYS A 51 8.68 -23.40 9.00
N ASP A 52 9.01 -22.49 9.93
CA ASP A 52 9.12 -22.78 11.37
C ASP A 52 7.97 -22.22 12.21
N ILE A 53 6.98 -21.55 11.59
CA ILE A 53 5.79 -21.09 12.30
C ILE A 53 4.82 -22.27 12.51
N THR A 54 4.95 -22.94 13.65
CA THR A 54 4.01 -23.97 14.12
C THR A 54 2.84 -23.38 14.91
N VAL A 55 2.79 -22.06 15.06
CA VAL A 55 1.77 -21.38 15.86
C VAL A 55 0.42 -21.51 15.16
N LYS A 56 -0.57 -21.95 15.94
CA LYS A 56 -1.97 -21.90 15.55
C LYS A 56 -2.71 -20.93 16.46
N ALA A 57 -3.59 -20.12 15.89
CA ALA A 57 -4.42 -19.19 16.62
C ALA A 57 -5.87 -19.26 16.13
N PRO A 58 -6.85 -18.87 16.96
CA PRO A 58 -8.22 -18.65 16.53
C PRO A 58 -8.26 -17.77 15.28
N MET A 59 -9.06 -18.12 14.28
CA MET A 59 -9.27 -17.21 13.14
C MET A 59 -9.84 -15.87 13.60
N SER A 60 -10.71 -15.90 14.62
CA SER A 60 -11.38 -14.74 15.18
C SER A 60 -11.86 -15.05 16.61
N ASN A 61 -12.26 -14.04 17.38
CA ASN A 61 -12.92 -14.17 18.67
C ASN A 61 -14.28 -14.91 18.62
N GLN A 62 -14.89 -15.07 17.44
CA GLN A 62 -16.10 -15.88 17.24
C GLN A 62 -15.80 -17.23 16.59
N GLN A 63 -14.75 -17.30 15.77
CA GLN A 63 -14.26 -18.51 15.12
C GLN A 63 -13.01 -19.01 15.84
N THR A 64 -13.24 -19.78 16.92
CA THR A 64 -12.18 -20.24 17.82
C THR A 64 -11.36 -21.41 17.27
N GLU A 65 -11.73 -21.95 16.10
CA GLU A 65 -10.98 -23.03 15.46
C GLU A 65 -9.57 -22.53 15.11
N PRO A 66 -8.52 -23.23 15.60
CA PRO A 66 -7.15 -22.77 15.43
C PRO A 66 -6.62 -23.06 14.02
N LYS A 67 -6.18 -22.03 13.30
CA LYS A 67 -5.49 -22.13 12.00
C LYS A 67 -4.01 -21.81 12.13
N ALA A 68 -3.21 -22.39 11.25
CA ALA A 68 -1.79 -22.07 11.16
C ALA A 68 -1.60 -20.61 10.71
N LEU A 69 -0.63 -19.94 11.32
CA LEU A 69 -0.25 -18.59 10.94
C LEU A 69 0.43 -18.59 9.55
N GLU A 70 -0.28 -18.03 8.58
CA GLU A 70 0.25 -17.69 7.25
C GLU A 70 0.54 -16.18 7.22
N CYS A 71 1.81 -15.79 7.14
CA CYS A 71 2.20 -14.37 7.16
C CYS A 71 1.87 -13.70 5.83
N SER A 72 1.04 -12.65 5.86
CA SER A 72 0.77 -11.78 4.73
C SER A 72 1.54 -10.46 4.82
N GLY A 73 1.85 -9.98 6.02
CA GLY A 73 2.71 -8.81 6.21
C GLY A 73 3.60 -8.95 7.43
N LEU A 74 4.77 -8.30 7.40
CA LEU A 74 5.75 -8.36 8.47
C LEU A 74 6.52 -7.04 8.58
N ALA A 75 6.60 -6.46 9.77
CA ALA A 75 7.42 -5.27 10.01
C ALA A 75 8.14 -5.37 11.35
N TRP A 76 9.35 -4.84 11.39
CA TRP A 76 10.20 -4.91 12.57
C TRP A 76 10.18 -3.62 13.37
N ILE A 77 10.05 -3.75 14.70
CA ILE A 77 10.10 -2.65 15.65
C ILE A 77 10.69 -3.12 16.97
N ASP A 78 11.82 -2.53 17.35
CA ASP A 78 12.40 -2.64 18.69
C ASP A 78 12.59 -4.10 19.16
N GLY A 79 13.16 -4.92 18.28
CA GLY A 79 13.41 -6.36 18.55
C GLY A 79 12.15 -7.22 18.49
N VAL A 80 11.07 -6.75 17.85
CA VAL A 80 9.81 -7.49 17.66
C VAL A 80 9.38 -7.40 16.21
N LEU A 81 8.95 -8.52 15.65
CA LEU A 81 8.20 -8.55 14.39
C LEU A 81 6.73 -8.40 14.69
N ILE A 82 6.07 -7.42 14.09
CA ILE A 82 4.62 -7.35 13.98
C ILE A 82 4.22 -8.04 12.69
N ILE A 83 3.27 -8.96 12.77
CA ILE A 83 2.89 -9.85 11.69
C ILE A 83 1.38 -9.73 11.47
N ALA A 84 0.97 -9.60 10.22
CA ALA A 84 -0.42 -9.76 9.78
C ALA A 84 -0.59 -11.12 9.09
N SER A 85 -1.82 -11.62 9.11
CA SER A 85 -2.19 -12.86 8.45
C SER A 85 -3.54 -12.68 7.75
N ASP A 86 -3.59 -13.02 6.48
CA ASP A 86 -4.81 -13.07 5.66
C ASP A 86 -5.75 -14.22 6.07
N ARG A 87 -5.33 -15.08 7.00
CA ARG A 87 -6.15 -16.16 7.60
C ARG A 87 -6.78 -15.78 8.94
N HIS A 88 -6.37 -14.68 9.55
CA HIS A 88 -6.76 -14.29 10.91
C HIS A 88 -7.38 -12.89 10.90
N GLU A 89 -8.71 -12.85 10.99
CA GLU A 89 -9.51 -11.75 10.45
C GLU A 89 -9.38 -10.40 11.19
N HIS A 90 -8.84 -10.40 12.42
CA HIS A 90 -8.63 -9.19 13.24
C HIS A 90 -7.45 -9.31 14.21
N LEU A 91 -6.56 -10.27 13.96
CA LEU A 91 -5.40 -10.51 14.81
C LEU A 91 -4.17 -9.89 14.18
N LEU A 92 -3.34 -9.27 15.01
CA LEU A 92 -1.92 -9.13 14.72
C LEU A 92 -1.14 -10.09 15.60
N PHE A 93 0.04 -10.47 15.15
CA PHE A 93 0.95 -11.26 15.96
C PHE A 93 2.20 -10.45 16.27
N THR A 94 2.76 -10.64 17.45
CA THR A 94 4.12 -10.20 17.76
C THR A 94 5.02 -11.40 17.88
N CYS A 95 6.22 -11.33 17.34
CA CYS A 95 7.23 -12.36 17.48
C CYS A 95 8.55 -11.70 17.90
N PRO A 96 9.08 -12.00 19.11
CA PRO A 96 10.34 -11.40 19.54
C PRO A 96 11.50 -11.94 18.70
N VAL A 97 12.47 -11.08 18.41
CA VAL A 97 13.69 -11.44 17.69
C VAL A 97 14.89 -11.10 18.57
N ASP A 98 15.73 -12.10 18.81
CA ASP A 98 17.02 -11.94 19.45
C ASP A 98 18.12 -11.93 18.39
N LEU A 99 18.59 -10.73 18.05
CA LEU A 99 19.66 -10.55 17.05
C LEU A 99 21.03 -11.00 17.56
N ASN A 100 21.24 -11.13 18.87
CA ASN A 100 22.53 -11.59 19.40
C ASN A 100 22.70 -13.09 19.20
N ASN A 101 21.62 -13.83 19.41
CA ASN A 101 21.59 -15.29 19.26
C ASN A 101 21.05 -15.73 17.88
N MET A 102 20.60 -14.78 17.05
CA MET A 102 19.95 -15.03 15.76
C MET A 102 18.71 -15.93 15.90
N GLU A 103 17.94 -15.72 16.96
CA GLU A 103 16.75 -16.51 17.29
C GLU A 103 15.46 -15.73 17.04
N ILE A 104 14.47 -16.44 16.50
CA ILE A 104 13.09 -15.96 16.37
C ILE A 104 12.28 -16.69 17.43
N GLY A 105 11.65 -15.94 18.34
CA GLY A 105 10.84 -16.52 19.41
C GLY A 105 9.46 -17.00 18.92
N THR A 106 8.58 -17.32 19.86
CA THR A 106 7.23 -17.79 19.52
C THR A 106 6.29 -16.61 19.24
N PRO A 107 5.56 -16.62 18.11
CA PRO A 107 4.49 -15.64 17.86
C PRO A 107 3.39 -15.66 18.94
N GLU A 108 2.99 -14.48 19.39
CA GLU A 108 1.85 -14.22 20.27
C GLU A 108 0.79 -13.44 19.51
N TYR A 109 -0.49 -13.84 19.58
CA TYR A 109 -1.58 -13.14 18.90
C TYR A 109 -2.22 -12.06 19.77
N HIS A 110 -2.68 -10.98 19.13
CA HIS A 110 -3.28 -9.80 19.76
C HIS A 110 -4.58 -9.44 19.04
N VAL A 111 -5.67 -9.38 19.79
CA VAL A 111 -6.97 -8.92 19.28
C VAL A 111 -6.96 -7.40 19.20
N LEU A 112 -7.17 -6.84 18.00
CA LEU A 112 -7.14 -5.39 17.82
C LEU A 112 -8.42 -4.70 18.31
N ILE A 113 -9.58 -5.23 17.90
CA ILE A 113 -10.90 -4.70 18.26
C ILE A 113 -11.86 -5.89 18.38
N HIS A 114 -12.45 -6.08 19.57
CA HIS A 114 -13.28 -7.25 19.86
C HIS A 114 -14.58 -7.36 19.02
N ASN A 115 -15.05 -6.28 18.41
CA ASN A 115 -16.31 -6.28 17.67
C ASN A 115 -16.17 -6.21 16.15
N GLU A 116 -14.95 -6.03 15.62
CA GLU A 116 -14.72 -5.85 14.19
C GLU A 116 -14.04 -7.07 13.60
N GLN A 117 -14.78 -8.18 13.56
CA GLN A 117 -14.22 -9.46 13.14
C GLN A 117 -13.66 -9.44 11.71
N PHE A 118 -14.06 -8.50 10.85
CA PHE A 118 -13.65 -8.45 9.45
C PHE A 118 -12.58 -7.42 9.12
N LEU A 119 -12.00 -6.77 10.14
CA LEU A 119 -11.16 -5.59 9.95
C LEU A 119 -9.94 -5.84 9.07
N LEU A 120 -9.36 -7.04 9.17
CA LEU A 120 -8.14 -7.49 8.50
C LEU A 120 -8.34 -8.83 7.76
N HIS A 121 -9.58 -9.22 7.46
CA HIS A 121 -9.90 -10.49 6.79
C HIS A 121 -9.21 -10.63 5.41
N ASP A 122 -8.72 -9.54 4.83
CA ASP A 122 -8.01 -9.55 3.55
C ASP A 122 -6.73 -8.71 3.62
N ALA A 123 -6.07 -8.66 4.80
CA ALA A 123 -4.83 -7.94 4.99
C ALA A 123 -3.69 -8.58 4.18
N GLU A 124 -3.16 -7.85 3.21
CA GLU A 124 -2.18 -8.37 2.24
C GLU A 124 -0.76 -7.87 2.52
N CYS A 125 -0.62 -6.73 3.21
CA CYS A 125 0.68 -6.21 3.61
C CYS A 125 0.55 -5.25 4.79
N LEU A 126 1.67 -5.03 5.49
CA LEU A 126 1.78 -4.06 6.57
C LEU A 126 3.13 -3.36 6.56
N THR A 127 3.18 -2.14 7.11
CA THR A 127 4.43 -1.41 7.38
C THR A 127 4.31 -0.60 8.66
N ILE A 128 5.46 -0.16 9.17
CA ILE A 128 5.56 0.74 10.31
C ILE A 128 6.22 2.04 9.84
N LEU A 129 5.72 3.18 10.33
CA LEU A 129 6.38 4.47 10.21
C LEU A 129 6.84 4.92 11.60
N LYS A 130 8.14 5.16 11.76
CA LYS A 130 8.73 5.77 12.95
C LYS A 130 9.13 7.21 12.65
N LYS A 131 8.46 8.18 13.28
CA LYS A 131 8.78 9.62 13.12
C LYS A 131 8.60 10.34 14.45
N GLY A 132 9.57 11.19 14.80
CA GLY A 132 9.50 12.02 16.02
C GLY A 132 9.37 11.22 17.32
N GLY A 133 9.98 10.04 17.40
CA GLY A 133 9.88 9.15 18.57
C GLY A 133 8.53 8.43 18.70
N GLN A 134 7.65 8.55 17.71
CA GLN A 134 6.38 7.86 17.66
C GLN A 134 6.38 6.82 16.54
N ALA A 135 5.74 5.68 16.78
CA ALA A 135 5.51 4.64 15.78
C ALA A 135 4.03 4.53 15.43
N SER A 136 3.73 4.40 14.14
CA SER A 136 2.41 4.06 13.60
C SER A 136 2.49 2.81 12.75
N ILE A 137 1.46 1.97 12.84
CA ILE A 137 1.28 0.82 11.96
C ILE A 137 0.26 1.16 10.87
N TYR A 138 0.53 0.66 9.67
CA TYR A 138 -0.37 0.72 8.52
C TYR A 138 -0.54 -0.70 7.98
N VAL A 139 -1.78 -1.12 7.76
CA VAL A 139 -2.11 -2.43 7.19
C VAL A 139 -3.04 -2.19 6.02
N MET A 140 -2.67 -2.69 4.84
CA MET A 140 -3.47 -2.55 3.63
C MET A 140 -4.16 -3.87 3.31
N CYS A 141 -5.47 -3.84 3.15
CA CYS A 141 -6.22 -4.95 2.61
C CYS A 141 -6.15 -4.96 1.08
N SER A 142 -6.46 -6.11 0.48
CA SER A 142 -6.44 -6.27 -0.97
C SER A 142 -7.22 -5.17 -1.68
N LEU A 143 -6.62 -4.57 -2.71
CA LEU A 143 -7.32 -3.62 -3.59
C LEU A 143 -8.05 -4.35 -4.74
N SER A 144 -7.92 -5.69 -4.79
CA SER A 144 -8.51 -6.53 -5.83
C SER A 144 -10.01 -6.72 -5.67
N ASN A 145 -10.76 -6.62 -6.76
CA ASN A 145 -12.14 -7.09 -6.77
C ASN A 145 -12.49 -7.61 -8.15
N ALA A 146 -12.98 -8.85 -8.23
CA ALA A 146 -13.43 -9.41 -9.50
C ALA A 146 -14.54 -8.51 -10.06
N PRO A 147 -14.53 -8.15 -11.36
CA PRO A 147 -15.52 -7.23 -11.93
C PRO A 147 -16.95 -7.77 -11.83
N ASN A 148 -17.08 -9.09 -11.79
CA ASN A 148 -18.35 -9.81 -11.65
C ASN A 148 -18.66 -10.26 -10.21
N ALA A 149 -17.79 -9.95 -9.23
CA ALA A 149 -18.01 -10.27 -7.83
C ALA A 149 -18.62 -9.06 -7.10
N GLN A 150 -19.50 -9.34 -6.13
CA GLN A 150 -19.93 -8.31 -5.19
C GLN A 150 -18.69 -7.74 -4.48
N PRO A 151 -18.53 -6.40 -4.43
CA PRO A 151 -17.44 -5.80 -3.68
C PRO A 151 -17.49 -6.29 -2.23
N LEU A 152 -16.45 -6.97 -1.79
CA LEU A 152 -16.31 -7.33 -0.39
C LEU A 152 -16.07 -6.05 0.41
N PRO A 153 -16.92 -5.69 1.38
CA PRO A 153 -16.83 -4.41 2.09
C PRO A 153 -15.47 -4.13 2.73
N GLN A 154 -14.76 -5.19 3.15
CA GLN A 154 -13.45 -5.13 3.78
C GLN A 154 -12.27 -4.95 2.81
N ARG A 155 -12.50 -5.18 1.52
CA ARG A 155 -11.48 -4.94 0.49
C ARG A 155 -11.33 -3.45 0.28
N ARG A 156 -10.12 -3.03 -0.07
CA ARG A 156 -9.77 -1.61 -0.19
C ARG A 156 -9.93 -0.89 1.15
N HIS A 157 -9.52 -1.51 2.25
CA HIS A 157 -9.34 -0.84 3.53
C HIS A 157 -7.86 -0.60 3.80
N LEU A 158 -7.57 0.55 4.39
CA LEU A 158 -6.31 0.86 5.03
C LEU A 158 -6.57 1.06 6.52
N PHE A 159 -6.05 0.15 7.33
CA PHE A 159 -6.01 0.29 8.77
C PHE A 159 -4.78 1.10 9.17
N HIS A 160 -4.96 2.03 10.11
CA HIS A 160 -3.89 2.82 10.70
C HIS A 160 -4.09 2.89 12.21
N ALA A 161 -3.01 2.73 12.97
CA ALA A 161 -3.02 2.96 14.41
C ALA A 161 -1.67 3.45 14.92
N LYS A 162 -1.69 4.15 16.06
CA LYS A 162 -0.48 4.47 16.81
C LYS A 162 -0.06 3.27 17.65
N ILE A 163 1.22 2.92 17.64
CA ILE A 163 1.77 1.91 18.55
C ILE A 163 2.10 2.59 19.88
N LYS A 164 1.40 2.22 20.95
CA LYS A 164 1.65 2.70 22.32
C LYS A 164 2.72 1.88 23.03
N SER A 165 2.70 0.56 22.84
CA SER A 165 3.71 -0.38 23.31
C SER A 165 3.77 -1.58 22.36
N VAL A 166 4.94 -2.23 22.28
CA VAL A 166 5.13 -3.46 21.49
C VAL A 166 5.18 -4.73 22.35
N ARG A 167 5.34 -4.58 23.68
CA ARG A 167 5.37 -5.67 24.66
C ARG A 167 4.63 -5.26 25.94
N PRO A 168 3.35 -5.65 26.12
CA PRO A 168 2.47 -6.25 25.11
C PRO A 168 2.16 -5.26 23.98
N LEU A 169 1.70 -5.76 22.83
CA LEU A 169 1.24 -4.91 21.74
C LEU A 169 -0.01 -4.14 22.19
N ALA A 170 0.08 -2.82 22.23
CA ALA A 170 -1.05 -1.95 22.50
C ALA A 170 -1.12 -0.85 21.44
N LEU A 171 -2.30 -0.72 20.85
CA LEU A 171 -2.58 0.30 19.83
C LEU A 171 -3.45 1.41 20.42
N ASP A 172 -3.27 2.63 19.91
CA ASP A 172 -4.09 3.80 20.22
C ASP A 172 -4.54 4.46 18.91
N ARG A 173 -5.66 5.20 18.94
CA ARG A 173 -6.20 5.96 17.80
C ARG A 173 -6.31 5.12 16.52
N THR A 174 -6.93 3.94 16.65
CA THR A 174 -7.22 3.06 15.51
C THR A 174 -8.19 3.75 14.54
N ASN A 175 -7.87 3.70 13.26
CA ASN A 175 -8.67 4.26 12.18
C ASN A 175 -8.68 3.31 10.99
N VAL A 176 -9.82 3.22 10.32
CA VAL A 176 -10.00 2.41 9.12
C VAL A 176 -10.53 3.34 8.06
N VAL A 177 -9.83 3.40 6.93
CA VAL A 177 -10.26 4.25 5.82
C VAL A 177 -10.43 3.42 4.57
N SER A 178 -11.39 3.85 3.75
CA SER A 178 -11.52 3.34 2.39
C SER A 178 -10.33 3.79 1.55
N ALA A 179 -9.67 2.82 0.92
CA ALA A 179 -8.70 2.96 -0.15
C ALA A 179 -9.38 2.83 -1.54
N GLY A 180 -10.71 2.97 -1.63
CA GLY A 180 -11.46 2.93 -2.89
C GLY A 180 -10.97 3.96 -3.90
N THR A 181 -10.82 5.22 -3.46
CA THR A 181 -10.28 6.31 -4.29
C THR A 181 -8.85 6.04 -4.76
N LEU A 182 -8.03 5.38 -3.94
CA LEU A 182 -6.68 4.96 -4.34
C LEU A 182 -6.76 3.91 -5.45
N ARG A 183 -7.67 2.94 -5.32
CA ARG A 183 -7.89 1.88 -6.31
C ARG A 183 -8.37 2.43 -7.65
N GLU A 184 -9.26 3.41 -7.67
CA GLU A 184 -9.74 4.09 -8.88
C GLU A 184 -8.61 4.87 -9.59
N GLN A 185 -7.76 5.55 -8.82
CA GLN A 185 -6.58 6.23 -9.36
C GLN A 185 -5.60 5.25 -9.99
N LEU A 186 -5.33 4.11 -9.35
CA LEU A 186 -4.49 3.05 -9.92
C LEU A 186 -5.11 2.47 -11.20
N GLU A 187 -6.43 2.27 -11.22
CA GLU A 187 -7.18 1.83 -12.40
C GLU A 187 -6.95 2.76 -13.59
N SER A 188 -7.07 4.07 -13.35
CA SER A 188 -6.82 5.10 -14.35
C SER A 188 -5.37 5.11 -14.86
N CYS A 189 -4.40 4.76 -14.00
CA CYS A 189 -3.01 4.60 -14.42
C CYS A 189 -2.83 3.35 -15.28
N PHE A 190 -3.39 2.19 -14.89
CA PHE A 190 -3.30 0.95 -15.67
C PHE A 190 -3.88 1.11 -17.07
N GLU A 191 -5.06 1.73 -17.19
CA GLU A 191 -5.68 2.04 -18.48
C GLU A 191 -4.76 2.90 -19.36
N ARG A 192 -4.07 3.89 -18.77
CA ARG A 192 -3.18 4.79 -19.50
C ARG A 192 -1.95 4.09 -20.06
N ILE A 193 -1.39 3.12 -19.33
CA ILE A 193 -0.24 2.33 -19.77
C ILE A 193 -0.64 1.07 -20.55
N GLY A 194 -1.95 0.86 -20.79
CA GLY A 194 -2.46 -0.26 -21.57
C GLY A 194 -2.41 -1.61 -20.85
N VAL A 195 -2.30 -1.63 -19.53
CA VAL A 195 -2.38 -2.86 -18.73
C VAL A 195 -3.84 -3.29 -18.63
N LEU A 196 -4.13 -4.52 -19.04
CA LEU A 196 -5.50 -5.07 -19.07
C LEU A 196 -5.71 -6.08 -17.94
N PRO A 197 -6.92 -6.14 -17.36
CA PRO A 197 -7.26 -7.14 -16.36
C PRO A 197 -7.21 -8.56 -16.90
N TYR A 198 -6.70 -9.48 -16.08
CA TYR A 198 -6.60 -10.90 -16.43
C TYR A 198 -6.96 -11.80 -15.25
N TYR A 199 -7.33 -13.02 -15.61
CA TYR A 199 -7.52 -14.12 -14.69
C TYR A 199 -6.31 -15.06 -14.80
N ALA A 200 -5.81 -15.51 -13.65
CA ALA A 200 -4.87 -16.62 -13.61
C ALA A 200 -5.64 -17.91 -13.32
N PHE A 201 -5.41 -18.92 -14.15
CA PHE A 201 -6.00 -20.25 -14.03
C PHE A 201 -5.00 -21.19 -13.35
N ASN A 202 -5.43 -21.88 -12.29
CA ASN A 202 -4.70 -23.06 -11.85
C ASN A 202 -5.05 -24.21 -12.79
N ALA A 203 -4.06 -24.92 -13.30
CA ALA A 203 -4.25 -26.04 -14.23
C ALA A 203 -4.73 -27.33 -13.54
N ASP A 204 -4.82 -27.36 -12.20
CA ASP A 204 -5.27 -28.52 -11.46
C ASP A 204 -6.72 -28.91 -11.82
N PRO A 205 -6.93 -30.10 -12.40
CA PRO A 205 -8.24 -30.56 -12.84
C PRO A 205 -9.07 -31.02 -11.63
N GLY A 206 -9.75 -30.09 -10.96
CA GLY A 206 -10.64 -30.44 -9.86
C GLY A 206 -11.22 -29.24 -9.13
N GLU A 207 -10.51 -28.11 -9.12
CA GLU A 207 -10.99 -26.89 -8.50
C GLU A 207 -10.80 -25.73 -9.48
N ASN A 208 -11.91 -25.19 -9.97
CA ASN A 208 -11.91 -24.06 -10.89
C ASN A 208 -11.55 -22.77 -10.11
N ARG A 209 -10.31 -22.67 -9.61
CA ARG A 209 -9.81 -21.52 -8.84
C ARG A 209 -9.32 -20.44 -9.80
N ASN A 210 -10.25 -19.81 -10.52
CA ASN A 210 -9.94 -18.59 -11.24
C ASN A 210 -9.66 -17.50 -10.23
N THR A 211 -8.41 -17.07 -10.13
CA THR A 211 -8.07 -15.93 -9.29
C THR A 211 -8.01 -14.70 -10.18
N TYR A 212 -8.88 -13.73 -9.91
CA TYR A 212 -8.77 -12.41 -10.51
C TYR A 212 -7.54 -11.71 -9.93
N ARG A 213 -6.49 -11.55 -10.74
CA ARG A 213 -5.16 -11.08 -10.32
C ARG A 213 -5.02 -9.60 -10.68
N TRP A 214 -5.60 -8.73 -9.88
CA TRP A 214 -5.70 -7.31 -10.23
C TRP A 214 -5.80 -6.43 -9.00
N GLY A 215 -4.80 -5.60 -8.71
CA GLY A 215 -4.82 -4.78 -7.49
C GLY A 215 -4.29 -5.50 -6.26
N ASN A 216 -3.43 -6.52 -6.44
CA ASN A 216 -2.81 -7.26 -5.36
C ASN A 216 -1.55 -6.52 -4.91
N VAL A 217 -1.63 -5.87 -3.75
CA VAL A 217 -0.50 -5.16 -3.11
C VAL A 217 0.08 -6.08 -2.04
N GLU A 218 1.26 -6.64 -2.29
CA GLU A 218 1.90 -7.63 -1.40
C GLU A 218 3.05 -7.02 -0.58
N GLY A 219 3.42 -5.76 -0.86
CA GLY A 219 4.43 -5.04 -0.10
C GLY A 219 4.06 -3.58 0.06
N MET A 220 4.40 -3.00 1.21
CA MET A 220 4.29 -1.57 1.42
C MET A 220 5.44 -1.08 2.30
N THR A 221 5.96 0.12 2.05
CA THR A 221 6.99 0.74 2.88
C THR A 221 6.97 2.25 2.71
N PHE A 222 7.49 3.01 3.68
CA PHE A 222 7.61 4.45 3.54
C PHE A 222 8.96 4.83 2.93
N THR A 223 8.99 5.96 2.21
CA THR A 223 10.24 6.63 1.87
C THR A 223 11.00 7.01 3.14
N PRO A 224 12.34 7.18 3.10
CA PRO A 224 13.14 7.48 4.30
C PRO A 224 12.72 8.75 5.05
N ASP A 225 12.11 9.73 4.37
CA ASP A 225 11.58 10.95 4.97
C ASP A 225 10.16 10.78 5.57
N GLY A 226 9.54 9.62 5.37
CA GLY A 226 8.21 9.27 5.83
C GLY A 226 7.07 9.99 5.10
N GLN A 227 7.33 10.68 3.99
CA GLN A 227 6.32 11.49 3.31
C GLN A 227 5.48 10.70 2.30
N THR A 228 6.08 9.66 1.72
CA THR A 228 5.46 8.87 0.66
C THR A 228 5.40 7.42 1.08
N LEU A 229 4.25 6.79 0.86
CA LEU A 229 4.10 5.34 0.99
C LEU A 229 4.31 4.71 -0.39
N LEU A 230 5.23 3.77 -0.49
CA LEU A 230 5.44 2.93 -1.66
C LEU A 230 4.64 1.64 -1.49
N GLY A 231 3.92 1.23 -2.53
CA GLY A 231 3.23 -0.06 -2.62
C GLY A 231 3.78 -0.90 -3.75
N GLY A 232 4.13 -2.15 -3.45
CA GLY A 232 4.56 -3.14 -4.43
C GLY A 232 3.39 -4.02 -4.85
N MET A 233 3.14 -4.08 -6.17
CA MET A 233 2.07 -4.88 -6.73
C MET A 233 2.61 -6.16 -7.32
N ARG A 234 2.12 -7.30 -6.84
CA ARG A 234 2.39 -8.57 -7.53
C ARG A 234 1.59 -8.67 -8.81
N ASN A 235 0.35 -8.17 -8.81
CA ASN A 235 -0.49 -8.14 -10.00
C ASN A 235 -1.33 -6.85 -10.03
N PRO A 236 -1.54 -6.25 -11.21
CA PRO A 236 -1.13 -6.75 -12.51
C PRO A 236 0.37 -6.58 -12.80
N LEU A 237 0.87 -7.28 -13.82
CA LEU A 237 2.22 -7.10 -14.35
C LEU A 237 2.19 -6.15 -15.54
N PHE A 238 3.25 -5.36 -15.72
CA PHE A 238 3.50 -4.57 -16.93
C PHE A 238 4.81 -5.05 -17.56
N ASP A 239 4.78 -5.46 -18.83
CA ASP A 239 5.94 -6.04 -19.53
C ASP A 239 6.64 -7.18 -18.75
N ASN A 240 5.84 -8.04 -18.11
CA ASN A 240 6.29 -9.14 -17.22
C ASN A 240 7.03 -8.70 -15.95
N ALA A 241 6.98 -7.41 -15.60
CA ALA A 241 7.52 -6.88 -14.35
C ALA A 241 6.39 -6.57 -13.35
N ALA A 242 6.71 -6.71 -12.07
CA ALA A 242 5.90 -6.18 -10.98
C ALA A 242 5.93 -4.64 -11.03
N MET A 243 4.82 -4.01 -10.69
CA MET A 243 4.72 -2.55 -10.64
C MET A 243 4.87 -2.03 -9.22
N LEU A 244 5.36 -0.80 -9.09
CA LEU A 244 5.35 -0.07 -7.83
C LEU A 244 4.55 1.21 -7.98
N PHE A 245 3.85 1.63 -6.94
CA PHE A 245 3.17 2.92 -6.93
C PHE A 245 3.53 3.72 -5.69
N ALA A 246 3.54 5.04 -5.84
CA ALA A 246 3.75 5.98 -4.74
C ALA A 246 2.42 6.59 -4.32
N VAL A 247 2.19 6.68 -3.02
CA VAL A 247 1.03 7.31 -2.40
C VAL A 247 1.47 8.50 -1.56
N SER A 248 0.91 9.66 -1.88
CA SER A 248 1.05 10.89 -1.10
C SER A 248 -0.19 11.15 -0.24
N GLY A 249 -0.05 12.08 0.72
CA GLY A 249 -1.12 12.47 1.62
C GLY A 249 -1.41 11.45 2.74
N MET A 250 -0.42 10.60 3.01
CA MET A 250 -0.37 9.79 4.22
C MET A 250 -0.22 10.72 5.43
N PRO A 251 -1.03 10.54 6.49
CA PRO A 251 -0.93 11.39 7.67
C PRO A 251 0.41 11.18 8.37
N GLU A 252 0.92 12.25 8.96
CA GLU A 252 2.00 12.13 9.94
C GLU A 252 1.55 11.28 11.13
N THR A 253 2.51 10.71 11.83
CA THR A 253 2.28 9.80 12.95
C THR A 253 1.34 10.43 13.98
N GLY A 254 0.17 9.81 14.19
CA GLY A 254 -0.83 10.25 15.17
C GLY A 254 -1.96 11.14 14.65
N GLN A 255 -1.97 11.46 13.34
CA GLN A 255 -3.13 12.05 12.66
C GLN A 255 -4.00 10.95 12.03
N SER A 256 -5.32 11.19 11.94
CA SER A 256 -6.22 10.27 11.25
C SER A 256 -6.03 10.37 9.74
N VAL A 257 -5.93 9.21 9.08
CA VAL A 257 -5.99 9.13 7.61
C VAL A 257 -7.37 9.60 7.17
N ARG A 258 -7.45 10.40 6.09
CA ARG A 258 -8.71 10.73 5.42
C ARG A 258 -8.73 10.06 4.05
N PRO A 259 -9.84 9.42 3.62
CA PRO A 259 -9.90 8.78 2.30
C PRO A 259 -9.47 9.71 1.16
N ASP A 260 -9.93 10.97 1.20
CA ASP A 260 -9.69 11.94 0.13
C ASP A 260 -8.26 12.49 0.10
N SER A 261 -7.46 12.27 1.16
CA SER A 261 -6.06 12.71 1.18
C SER A 261 -5.14 11.76 0.45
N LEU A 262 -5.53 10.50 0.23
CA LEU A 262 -4.69 9.49 -0.42
C LEU A 262 -4.66 9.70 -1.94
N LYS A 263 -3.48 10.01 -2.48
CA LYS A 263 -3.28 10.24 -3.92
C LYS A 263 -2.16 9.38 -4.49
N VAL A 264 -2.42 8.71 -5.60
CA VAL A 264 -1.36 8.07 -6.40
C VAL A 264 -0.50 9.20 -6.96
N ALA A 265 0.73 9.30 -6.47
CA ALA A 265 1.69 10.30 -6.89
C ALA A 265 2.46 9.85 -8.13
N ASP A 266 2.76 8.56 -8.22
CA ASP A 266 3.52 7.98 -9.33
C ASP A 266 3.26 6.46 -9.48
N LEU A 267 3.59 5.91 -10.65
CA LEU A 267 3.55 4.49 -10.99
C LEU A 267 4.80 4.11 -11.79
N PHE A 268 5.51 3.08 -11.33
CA PHE A 268 6.77 2.57 -11.86
C PHE A 268 6.63 1.13 -12.35
#